data_AF-A0A831YDX6-F1
#
_entry.id   AF-A0A831YDX6-F1
#
_cell.length_a   1.000
_cell.length_b   1.000
_cell.length_c   1.000
_cell.angle_alpha   90.00
_cell.angle_beta   90.00
_cell.angle_gamma   90.00
#
_symmetry.space_group_name_H-M   'P 1'
#
loop_
_entity.id
_entity.type
_entity.pdbx_description
1 polymer ?
#
loop_
_entity_poly.entity_id
_entity_poly.type
_entity_poly.pdbx_seq_one_letter_code
_entity_poly.pdbx_strand_id
1 'polypeptide(L)'
;MKILHVSDAHLGRAQYHLPEREEDYFKAFEEALRRGKAADVVLVTGDLFDTRRPSNKTLLRFVEAVEAAGVVLYAIGGNHDFSYVRYRAEAGRCPRPRECLYDTALRLVDRMRLARLLCWEA
;
A
#
# COMPACT_ATOMS: atom_id res chain seq x y z
N MET A 1 -0.90 24.81 -1.64
CA MET A 1 -0.58 23.37 -1.52
C MET A 1 -1.86 22.57 -1.73
N LYS A 2 -1.83 21.55 -2.59
CA LYS A 2 -2.94 20.66 -2.93
C LYS A 2 -2.57 19.24 -2.56
N ILE A 3 -3.46 18.56 -1.84
CA ILE A 3 -3.28 17.17 -1.40
C ILE A 3 -4.40 16.35 -2.01
N LEU A 4 -4.07 15.24 -2.67
CA LEU A 4 -5.04 14.22 -3.00
C LEU A 4 -5.05 13.17 -1.89
N HIS A 5 -6.21 12.97 -1.28
CA HIS A 5 -6.41 11.96 -0.25
C HIS A 5 -7.28 10.84 -0.80
N VAL A 6 -6.79 9.60 -0.70
CA VAL A 6 -7.49 8.37 -1.10
C VAL A 6 -7.29 7.32 -0.02
N SER A 7 -8.19 6.35 0.07
CA SER A 7 -8.11 5.24 1.04
C SER A 7 -8.72 3.99 0.42
N ASP A 8 -8.43 2.83 1.02
CA ASP A 8 -9.12 1.56 0.76
C ASP A 8 -9.05 1.12 -0.71
N ALA A 9 -7.85 1.19 -1.30
CA ALA A 9 -7.63 0.79 -2.68
C ALA A 9 -7.80 -0.72 -2.90
N HIS A 10 -7.54 -1.55 -1.88
CA HIS A 10 -7.69 -3.01 -1.90
C HIS A 10 -7.08 -3.65 -3.16
N LEU A 11 -5.86 -3.26 -3.53
CA LEU A 11 -5.19 -3.83 -4.69
C LEU A 11 -5.00 -5.34 -4.54
N GLY A 12 -5.39 -6.09 -5.58
CA GLY A 12 -5.42 -7.56 -5.60
C GLY A 12 -6.77 -8.18 -5.22
N ARG A 13 -7.79 -7.37 -4.88
CA ARG A 13 -9.13 -7.88 -4.58
C ARG A 13 -9.87 -8.33 -5.84
N ALA A 14 -10.11 -9.63 -5.98
CA ALA A 14 -10.96 -10.20 -7.02
C ALA A 14 -12.36 -10.50 -6.47
N GLN A 15 -13.25 -9.50 -6.44
CA GLN A 15 -14.63 -9.69 -5.96
C GLN A 15 -15.33 -10.79 -6.77
N TYR A 16 -16.00 -11.72 -6.08
CA TYR A 16 -16.63 -12.91 -6.69
C TYR A 16 -15.65 -13.84 -7.42
N HIS A 17 -14.35 -13.75 -7.13
CA HIS A 17 -13.28 -14.48 -7.82
C HIS A 17 -13.18 -14.17 -9.32
N LEU A 18 -13.69 -13.01 -9.74
CA LEU A 18 -13.69 -12.57 -11.13
C LEU A 18 -12.42 -11.75 -11.43
N PRO A 19 -11.61 -12.11 -12.44
CA PRO A 19 -10.43 -11.34 -12.85
C PRO A 19 -10.76 -9.91 -13.27
N GLU A 20 -11.92 -9.68 -13.87
CA GLU A 20 -12.37 -8.35 -14.29
C GLU A 20 -12.60 -7.44 -13.07
N ARG A 21 -13.00 -8.01 -11.93
CA ARG A 21 -13.19 -7.25 -10.70
C ARG A 21 -11.86 -6.84 -10.09
N GLU A 22 -10.83 -7.68 -10.15
CA GLU A 22 -9.46 -7.29 -9.77
C GLU A 22 -8.99 -6.10 -10.63
N GLU A 23 -9.28 -6.15 -11.94
CA GLU A 23 -8.94 -5.08 -12.87
C GLU A 23 -9.64 -3.75 -12.54
N ASP A 24 -10.89 -3.79 -12.10
CA ASP A 24 -11.63 -2.59 -11.71
C ASP A 24 -10.96 -1.83 -10.55
N TYR A 25 -10.43 -2.54 -9.54
CA TYR A 25 -9.69 -1.92 -8.44
C TYR A 25 -8.41 -1.23 -8.93
N PHE A 26 -7.66 -1.88 -9.83
CA PHE A 26 -6.45 -1.29 -10.40
C PHE A 26 -6.76 -0.06 -11.26
N LYS A 27 -7.76 -0.13 -12.14
CA LYS A 27 -8.18 1.02 -12.96
C LYS A 27 -8.61 2.20 -12.11
N ALA A 28 -9.34 1.96 -11.02
CA ALA A 28 -9.76 3.01 -10.10
C ALA A 28 -8.55 3.66 -9.40
N PHE A 29 -7.58 2.86 -8.96
CA PHE A 29 -6.36 3.35 -8.34
C PHE A 29 -5.48 4.15 -9.33
N GLU A 30 -5.28 3.62 -10.54
CA GLU A 30 -4.56 4.30 -11.62
C GLU A 30 -5.20 5.65 -11.98
N GLU A 31 -6.53 5.72 -12.03
CA GLU A 31 -7.27 6.97 -12.23
C GLU A 31 -7.04 7.96 -11.07
N ALA A 32 -7.02 7.48 -9.82
CA ALA A 32 -6.70 8.32 -8.66
C ALA A 32 -5.28 8.89 -8.75
N LEU A 33 -4.28 8.06 -9.10
CA LEU A 33 -2.90 8.49 -9.31
C LEU A 33 -2.79 9.49 -10.48
N ARG A 34 -3.51 9.25 -11.58
CA ARG A 34 -3.56 10.17 -12.73
C ARG A 34 -4.09 11.54 -12.32
N ARG A 35 -5.16 11.60 -11.52
CA ARG A 35 -5.68 12.85 -10.95
C ARG A 35 -4.69 13.47 -9.95
N GLY A 36 -3.95 12.62 -9.23
CA GLY A 36 -2.89 13.00 -8.30
C GLY A 36 -1.75 13.79 -8.93
N LYS A 37 -1.53 13.68 -10.25
CA LYS A 37 -0.55 14.50 -10.99
C LYS A 37 -0.79 16.01 -10.87
N ALA A 38 -2.03 16.43 -10.59
CA ALA A 38 -2.37 17.83 -10.36
C ALA A 38 -2.19 18.28 -8.89
N ALA A 39 -1.85 17.36 -7.98
CA ALA A 39 -1.61 17.63 -6.56
C ALA A 39 -0.11 17.68 -6.26
N ASP A 40 0.26 18.33 -5.15
CA ASP A 40 1.65 18.34 -4.67
C ASP A 40 2.02 17.00 -4.01
N VAL A 41 1.01 16.28 -3.51
CA VAL A 41 1.18 14.98 -2.85
C VAL A 41 -0.08 14.13 -2.95
N VAL A 42 0.10 12.82 -3.02
CA VAL A 42 -0.95 11.80 -2.86
C VAL A 42 -0.76 11.11 -1.52
N LEU A 43 -1.83 11.03 -0.72
CA LEU A 43 -1.85 10.34 0.56
C LEU A 43 -2.86 9.19 0.50
N VAL A 44 -2.37 7.96 0.74
CA VAL A 44 -3.18 6.75 0.91
C VAL A 44 -3.37 6.48 2.39
N THR A 45 -4.61 6.49 2.88
CA THR A 45 -4.91 6.42 4.33
C THR A 45 -5.34 5.06 4.87
N GLY A 46 -4.93 3.99 4.18
CA GLY A 46 -5.10 2.62 4.65
C GLY A 46 -5.56 1.70 3.53
N ASP A 47 -5.45 0.42 3.82
CA ASP A 47 -5.89 -0.71 2.98
C ASP A 47 -5.49 -0.53 1.49
N LEU A 48 -4.20 -0.22 1.28
CA LEU A 48 -3.63 -0.13 -0.06
C LEU A 48 -3.70 -1.48 -0.76
N PHE A 49 -3.34 -2.55 -0.05
CA PHE A 49 -3.44 -3.92 -0.52
C PHE A 49 -4.60 -4.66 0.15
N ASP A 50 -5.28 -5.52 -0.61
CA ASP A 50 -6.41 -6.30 -0.07
C ASP A 50 -5.98 -7.36 0.95
N THR A 51 -4.73 -7.79 0.91
CA THR A 51 -4.21 -8.79 1.84
C THR A 51 -2.83 -8.38 2.34
N ARG A 52 -2.48 -8.87 3.54
CA ARG A 52 -1.17 -8.63 4.17
C ARG A 52 0.01 -9.17 3.36
N ARG A 53 -0.28 -10.08 2.44
CA ARG A 53 0.67 -10.74 1.53
C ARG A 53 0.10 -10.68 0.12
N PRO A 54 0.08 -9.50 -0.52
CA PRO A 54 -0.39 -9.37 -1.89
C PRO A 54 0.44 -10.25 -2.83
N SER A 55 -0.16 -10.66 -3.94
CA SER A 55 0.53 -11.49 -4.93
C SER A 55 1.65 -10.72 -5.62
N ASN A 56 2.65 -11.42 -6.18
CA ASN A 56 3.70 -10.79 -6.99
C ASN A 56 3.12 -9.99 -8.18
N LYS A 57 2.05 -10.50 -8.80
CA LYS A 57 1.31 -9.78 -9.85
C LYS A 57 0.78 -8.45 -9.33
N THR A 58 0.15 -8.46 -8.16
CA THR A 58 -0.40 -7.25 -7.52
C THR A 58 0.71 -6.23 -7.22
N LEU A 59 1.83 -6.68 -6.66
CA LEU A 59 2.97 -5.82 -6.36
C LEU A 59 3.59 -5.22 -7.63
N LEU A 60 3.81 -6.03 -8.67
CA LEU A 60 4.35 -5.56 -9.94
C LEU A 60 3.45 -4.48 -10.58
N ARG A 61 2.14 -4.73 -10.63
CA ARG A 61 1.19 -3.74 -11.15
C ARG A 61 1.16 -2.46 -10.35
N PHE A 62 1.30 -2.54 -9.02
CA PHE A 62 1.42 -1.34 -8.18
C PHE A 62 2.68 -0.54 -8.53
N VAL A 63 3.83 -1.20 -8.71
CA VAL A 63 5.08 -0.55 -9.13
C VAL A 63 4.87 0.17 -10.46
N GLU A 64 4.35 -0.53 -11.47
CA GLU A 64 4.07 0.01 -12.81
C GLU A 64 3.13 1.23 -12.75
N ALA A 65 2.05 1.14 -11.97
CA ALA A 65 1.08 2.23 -11.83
C ALA A 65 1.69 3.49 -11.18
N VAL A 66 2.48 3.31 -10.12
CA VAL A 66 3.14 4.42 -9.41
C VAL A 66 4.22 5.06 -10.27
N GLU A 67 5.07 4.26 -10.92
CA GLU A 67 6.13 4.75 -11.81
C GLU A 67 5.55 5.50 -13.02
N ALA A 68 4.49 4.99 -13.64
CA ALA A 68 3.80 5.67 -14.75
C ALA A 68 3.10 6.97 -14.31
N ALA A 69 2.67 7.04 -13.04
CA ALA A 69 2.08 8.23 -12.48
C ALA A 69 3.13 9.30 -12.14
N GLY A 70 4.29 8.90 -11.61
CA GLY A 70 5.35 9.83 -11.22
C GLY A 70 4.93 10.81 -10.12
N VAL A 71 4.06 10.38 -9.21
CA VAL A 71 3.53 11.21 -8.11
C VAL A 71 4.32 11.00 -6.82
N VAL A 72 4.35 12.01 -5.95
CA VAL A 72 4.85 11.85 -4.58
C VAL A 72 3.77 11.18 -3.74
N LEU A 73 3.99 9.92 -3.38
CA LEU A 73 3.02 9.08 -2.68
C LEU A 73 3.44 8.87 -1.22
N TYR A 74 2.53 9.13 -0.28
CA TYR A 74 2.64 8.75 1.12
C TYR A 74 1.56 7.74 1.47
N ALA A 75 1.84 6.86 2.42
CA ALA A 75 0.87 5.89 2.90
C ALA A 75 0.92 5.71 4.42
N ILE A 76 -0.25 5.50 5.02
CA ILE A 76 -0.38 4.81 6.32
C ILE A 76 -1.05 3.47 6.04
N GLY A 77 -0.69 2.42 6.78
CA GLY A 77 -1.31 1.12 6.54
C GLY A 77 -2.62 0.95 7.31
N GLY A 78 -3.53 0.18 6.72
CA GLY A 78 -4.78 -0.25 7.35
C GLY A 78 -4.73 -1.69 7.89
N ASN A 79 -5.89 -2.22 8.26
CA ASN A 79 -6.02 -3.56 8.85
C ASN A 79 -5.82 -4.71 7.84
N HIS A 80 -5.92 -4.44 6.54
CA HIS A 80 -5.58 -5.38 5.48
C HIS A 80 -4.09 -5.36 5.15
N ASP A 81 -3.43 -4.20 5.26
CA ASP A 81 -2.00 -4.07 4.97
C ASP A 81 -1.11 -4.71 6.05
N PHE A 82 -1.52 -4.63 7.32
CA PHE A 82 -0.83 -5.25 8.44
C PHE A 82 -1.78 -5.64 9.58
N SER A 83 -1.30 -6.44 10.54
CA SER A 83 -2.03 -6.74 11.77
C SER A 83 -1.28 -6.14 12.95
N TYR A 84 -1.85 -5.12 13.60
CA TYR A 84 -1.30 -4.53 14.82
C TYR A 84 -1.16 -5.56 15.96
N VAL A 85 -2.10 -6.51 16.04
CA VAL A 85 -2.07 -7.59 17.03
C VAL A 85 -0.91 -8.56 16.79
N ARG A 86 -0.64 -8.97 15.54
CA ARG A 86 0.55 -9.78 15.22
C ARG A 86 1.83 -8.99 15.44
N TYR A 87 1.87 -7.72 15.05
CA TYR A 87 3.02 -6.84 15.28
C TYR A 87 3.48 -6.89 16.74
N ARG A 88 2.57 -6.68 17.71
CA ARG A 88 2.94 -6.76 19.14
C ARG A 88 3.20 -8.19 19.64
N ALA A 89 2.38 -9.17 19.23
CA ALA A 89 2.50 -10.56 19.70
C ALA A 89 3.74 -11.30 19.16
N GLU A 90 4.31 -10.85 18.03
CA GLU A 90 5.53 -11.38 17.43
C GLU A 90 6.75 -10.52 17.82
N ALA A 91 6.61 -9.20 18.00
CA ALA A 91 7.68 -8.34 18.53
C ALA A 91 8.14 -8.79 19.93
N GLY A 92 7.22 -9.24 20.79
CA GLY A 92 7.56 -9.79 22.11
C GLY A 92 8.32 -11.13 22.07
N ARG A 93 8.33 -11.82 20.93
CA ARG A 93 9.10 -13.05 20.67
C ARG A 93 10.33 -12.80 19.81
N CYS A 94 10.55 -11.55 19.40
CA CYS A 94 11.67 -11.18 18.57
C CYS A 94 12.89 -10.85 19.43
N PRO A 95 14.03 -11.53 19.25
CA PRO A 95 15.25 -11.22 20.00
C PRO A 95 15.83 -9.84 19.67
N ARG A 96 15.47 -9.24 18.52
CA ARG A 96 15.89 -7.90 18.08
C ARG A 96 14.69 -7.14 17.47
N PRO A 97 13.84 -6.49 18.28
CA PRO A 97 12.55 -5.94 17.85
C PRO A 97 12.60 -5.03 16.61
N ARG A 98 13.70 -4.28 16.42
CA ARG A 98 13.92 -3.43 15.22
C ARG A 98 14.18 -4.22 13.93
N GLU A 99 14.57 -5.49 14.05
CA GLU A 99 14.92 -6.36 12.93
C GLU A 99 13.81 -7.35 12.56
N CYS A 100 12.91 -7.69 13.49
CA CYS A 100 11.71 -8.48 13.17
C CYS A 100 10.51 -7.63 12.71
N LEU A 101 10.74 -6.38 12.31
CA LEU A 101 9.79 -5.66 11.47
C LEU A 101 9.68 -6.44 10.17
N TYR A 102 8.74 -7.38 10.11
CA TYR A 102 8.49 -8.20 8.92
C TYR A 102 8.43 -7.29 7.69
N ASP A 103 8.99 -7.80 6.59
CA ASP A 103 8.93 -7.19 5.28
C ASP A 103 7.49 -7.28 4.77
N THR A 104 6.60 -6.45 5.33
CA THR A 104 5.26 -6.25 4.82
C THR A 104 5.37 -5.65 3.42
N ALA A 105 4.34 -5.83 2.61
CA ALA A 105 4.26 -5.19 1.31
C ALA A 105 4.50 -3.67 1.42
N LEU A 106 3.91 -3.03 2.44
CA LEU A 106 4.13 -1.63 2.76
C LEU A 106 5.62 -1.30 3.02
N ARG A 107 6.31 -2.07 3.87
CA ARG A 107 7.74 -1.81 4.16
C ARG A 107 8.64 -2.06 2.96
N LEU A 108 8.23 -2.94 2.04
CA LEU A 108 8.93 -3.18 0.79
C LEU A 108 8.78 -1.96 -0.15
N VAL A 109 7.56 -1.48 -0.37
CA VAL A 109 7.32 -0.33 -1.25
C VAL A 109 7.95 0.97 -0.73
N ASP A 110 8.08 1.13 0.59
CA ASP A 110 8.81 2.22 1.22
C ASP A 110 10.32 2.13 0.98
N ARG A 111 10.92 0.94 1.16
CA ARG A 111 12.33 0.69 0.83
C ARG A 111 12.64 0.91 -0.64
N MET A 112 11.69 0.60 -1.52
CA MET A 112 11.79 0.85 -2.97
C MET A 112 11.52 2.31 -3.35
N ARG A 113 11.17 3.18 -2.38
CA ARG A 113 10.84 4.60 -2.58
C ARG A 113 9.65 4.84 -3.51
N LEU A 114 8.71 3.89 -3.56
CA LEU A 114 7.48 3.99 -4.33
C LEU A 114 6.36 4.68 -3.54
N ALA A 115 6.29 4.43 -2.23
CA ALA A 115 5.36 5.08 -1.32
C ALA A 115 6.05 5.31 0.03
N ARG A 116 6.15 6.56 0.48
CA ARG A 116 6.76 6.84 1.78
C ARG A 116 5.79 6.53 2.91
N LEU A 117 6.17 5.64 3.82
CA LEU A 117 5.33 5.31 4.96
C LEU A 117 5.37 6.40 6.03
N LEU A 118 4.20 6.71 6.58
CA LEU A 118 4.00 7.58 7.72
C LEU A 118 3.60 6.75 8.94
N CYS A 119 3.91 7.26 10.14
CA CYS A 119 3.46 6.70 11.42
C CYS A 119 3.83 5.22 11.66
N TRP A 120 4.93 4.73 11.07
CA TRP A 120 5.36 3.33 11.17
C TRP A 120 6.29 3.04 12.36
N GLU A 121 7.04 4.05 12.83
CA GLU A 121 8.06 3.91 13.89
C GLU A 121 7.58 4.41 15.28
N ALA A 122 6.27 4.46 15.53
CA ALA A 122 5.69 4.94 16.79
C ALA A 122 5.72 3.90 17.92
#